data_AF-A0A1V6HUB2-F1
#
_entry.id   AF-A0A1V6HUB2-F1
#
_cell.length_a   1.000
_cell.length_b   1.000
_cell.length_c   1.000
_cell.angle_alpha   90.00
_cell.angle_beta   90.00
_cell.angle_gamma   90.00
#
_symmetry.space_group_name_H-M   'P 1'
#
loop_
_entity.id
_entity.type
_entity.pdbx_description
1 polymer ?
#
loop_
_entity_poly.entity_id
_entity_poly.type
_entity_poly.pdbx_seq_one_letter_code
_entity_poly.pdbx_strand_id
1 'polypeptide(L)'
;MVEVARRVEGQAVLRGEVTPDPALAHLFGSWPGLEIVTAPGRFDADVGVRRATFTPGSRLDLDGAVRALRFLGFEAHGRAALSARIEGRWPGTARLGTTLRLDGWQLGRPEARPLLFGDGLLLEARTGLPRVDRRPEGAELEVDLGSARLPDLTFLDEMIPATAGLRVVGGSARLGGRLRFGVKRGEGPEFEGDGTLNLRADDVALRVGEDRWTGDLTADLHLSDPAFEPVSFALDGSRFVLNDLVVIDHDAGEKETVGRDWWGELSLPAGRIDFSQPAAARGRFTARLADSRPLVALYEMQRDLPAWVTRLLTVRGLSLGGDFDWRPGRLRLNDAVLSLARGEVRGNLYLGRETRRGRLLVSLGSLAAGVELTPEGRRLHLRQARAWWAEEATSP
;
A
#
# COMPACT_ATOMS: atom_id res chain seq x y z
N MET A 1 -25.87 -23.08 -34.16
CA MET A 1 -24.70 -22.20 -34.21
C MET A 1 -23.37 -22.86 -33.78
N VAL A 2 -23.38 -23.92 -32.95
CA VAL A 2 -22.14 -24.57 -32.45
C VAL A 2 -21.37 -25.37 -33.53
N GLU A 3 -22.02 -25.84 -34.59
CA GLU A 3 -21.36 -26.61 -35.66
C GLU A 3 -20.61 -25.75 -36.69
N VAL A 4 -21.06 -24.52 -36.94
CA VAL A 4 -20.43 -23.60 -37.92
C VAL A 4 -19.10 -23.06 -37.38
N ALA A 5 -18.99 -22.85 -36.08
CA ALA A 5 -17.76 -22.37 -35.44
C ALA A 5 -16.58 -23.36 -35.60
N ARG A 6 -16.82 -24.67 -35.68
CA ARG A 6 -15.74 -25.69 -35.76
C ARG A 6 -14.97 -25.72 -37.10
N ARG A 7 -15.43 -25.01 -38.14
CA ARG A 7 -14.82 -24.99 -39.48
C ARG A 7 -14.27 -23.61 -39.89
N VAL A 8 -14.17 -22.64 -38.98
CA VAL A 8 -13.62 -21.33 -39.31
C VAL A 8 -12.11 -21.44 -39.50
N GLU A 9 -11.69 -21.25 -40.75
CA GLU A 9 -10.30 -21.11 -41.17
C GLU A 9 -10.19 -19.92 -42.13
N GLY A 10 -9.13 -19.13 -42.00
CA GLY A 10 -8.92 -17.98 -42.89
C GLY A 10 -7.89 -17.00 -42.35
N GLN A 11 -7.51 -16.05 -43.20
CA GLN A 11 -6.69 -14.90 -42.85
C GLN A 11 -7.43 -13.62 -43.28
N ALA A 12 -7.35 -12.59 -42.46
CA ALA A 12 -7.94 -11.29 -42.76
C ALA A 12 -7.01 -10.17 -42.28
N VAL A 13 -6.82 -9.17 -43.13
CA VAL A 13 -6.21 -7.89 -42.77
C VAL A 13 -7.32 -6.86 -42.70
N LEU A 14 -7.48 -6.23 -41.53
CA LEU A 14 -8.57 -5.32 -41.23
C LEU A 14 -8.01 -4.00 -40.70
N ARG A 15 -8.55 -2.88 -41.19
CA ARG A 15 -8.23 -1.53 -40.73
C ARG A 15 -9.50 -0.70 -40.68
N GLY A 16 -9.62 0.14 -39.67
CA GLY A 16 -10.75 1.07 -39.58
C GLY A 16 -10.88 1.71 -38.22
N GLU A 17 -12.08 2.19 -37.93
CA GLU A 17 -12.47 2.69 -36.61
C GLU A 17 -13.56 1.80 -36.02
N VAL A 18 -13.41 1.47 -34.73
CA VAL A 18 -14.36 0.62 -34.02
C VAL A 18 -14.35 0.98 -32.54
N THR A 19 -15.48 0.74 -31.86
CA THR A 19 -15.52 0.63 -30.40
C THR A 19 -15.18 -0.82 -30.02
N PRO A 20 -14.01 -1.11 -29.44
CA PRO A 20 -13.50 -2.48 -29.33
C PRO A 20 -14.04 -3.25 -28.11
N ASP A 21 -15.20 -2.89 -27.55
CA ASP A 21 -15.74 -3.49 -26.32
C ASP A 21 -15.76 -5.02 -26.34
N PRO A 22 -16.31 -5.69 -27.37
CA PRO A 22 -16.38 -7.16 -27.38
C PRO A 22 -14.99 -7.80 -27.46
N ALA A 23 -14.07 -7.17 -28.18
CA ALA A 23 -12.70 -7.67 -28.34
C ALA A 23 -11.92 -7.55 -27.02
N LEU A 24 -11.97 -6.38 -26.37
CA LEU A 24 -11.27 -6.17 -25.10
C LEU A 24 -11.87 -6.98 -23.96
N ALA A 25 -13.21 -7.11 -23.90
CA ALA A 25 -13.87 -8.00 -22.95
C ALA A 25 -13.45 -9.47 -23.15
N HIS A 26 -13.16 -9.89 -24.39
CA HIS A 26 -12.66 -11.23 -24.68
C HIS A 26 -11.20 -11.42 -24.27
N LEU A 27 -10.34 -10.42 -24.50
CA LEU A 27 -8.90 -10.49 -24.22
C LEU A 27 -8.58 -10.33 -22.72
N PHE A 28 -9.32 -9.47 -22.01
CA PHE A 28 -9.07 -9.13 -20.60
C PHE A 28 -10.10 -9.70 -19.63
N GLY A 29 -11.18 -10.32 -20.10
CA GLY A 29 -12.24 -10.86 -19.25
C GLY A 29 -11.82 -12.02 -18.33
N SER A 30 -10.54 -12.40 -18.33
CA SER A 30 -9.91 -13.34 -17.39
C SER A 30 -9.31 -12.65 -16.16
N TRP A 31 -9.33 -11.31 -16.10
CA TRP A 31 -8.78 -10.50 -15.00
C TRP A 31 -9.90 -9.87 -14.17
N PRO A 32 -10.26 -10.43 -12.99
CA PRO A 32 -11.26 -9.80 -12.15
C PRO A 32 -10.83 -8.44 -11.66
N GLY A 33 -11.79 -7.52 -11.62
CA GLY A 33 -11.56 -6.14 -11.23
C GLY A 33 -10.85 -5.28 -12.26
N LEU A 34 -10.35 -5.83 -13.39
CA LEU A 34 -9.82 -5.04 -14.51
C LEU A 34 -10.95 -4.74 -15.50
N GLU A 35 -11.32 -3.48 -15.61
CA GLU A 35 -12.29 -2.99 -16.59
C GLU A 35 -11.61 -1.95 -17.48
N ILE A 36 -11.85 -2.07 -18.79
CA ILE A 36 -11.34 -1.12 -19.79
C ILE A 36 -12.53 -0.35 -20.34
N VAL A 37 -12.55 0.96 -20.08
CA VAL A 37 -13.56 1.87 -20.63
C VAL A 37 -13.10 2.30 -22.02
N THR A 38 -13.92 2.08 -23.04
CA THR A 38 -13.53 2.31 -24.43
C THR A 38 -14.29 3.47 -25.08
N ALA A 39 -13.79 3.89 -26.25
CA ALA A 39 -14.45 4.78 -27.20
C ALA A 39 -14.11 4.33 -28.62
N PRO A 40 -14.77 4.89 -29.66
CA PRO A 40 -14.32 4.71 -31.03
C PRO A 40 -12.84 5.09 -31.18
N GLY A 41 -12.06 4.18 -31.76
CA GLY A 41 -10.64 4.41 -32.02
C GLY A 41 -10.17 3.61 -33.23
N ARG A 42 -8.95 3.90 -33.68
CA ARG A 42 -8.37 3.25 -34.86
C ARG A 42 -7.87 1.86 -34.50
N PHE A 43 -8.03 0.92 -35.41
CA PHE A 43 -7.46 -0.41 -35.30
C PHE A 43 -6.76 -0.86 -36.58
N ASP A 44 -5.69 -1.64 -36.43
CA ASP A 44 -5.03 -2.43 -37.48
C ASP A 44 -4.93 -3.87 -36.97
N ALA A 45 -5.43 -4.83 -37.74
CA ALA A 45 -5.40 -6.24 -37.36
C ALA A 45 -4.98 -7.11 -38.54
N ASP A 46 -4.13 -8.09 -38.26
CA ASP A 46 -3.84 -9.23 -39.14
C ASP A 46 -4.24 -10.48 -38.35
N VAL A 47 -5.27 -11.18 -38.80
CA VAL A 47 -5.90 -12.25 -38.01
C VAL A 47 -5.92 -13.52 -38.83
N GLY A 48 -5.19 -14.53 -38.35
CA GLY A 48 -5.29 -15.89 -38.85
C GLY A 48 -6.08 -16.76 -37.88
N VAL A 49 -7.11 -17.43 -38.35
CA VAL A 49 -7.88 -18.40 -37.57
C VAL A 49 -7.74 -19.79 -38.19
N ARG A 50 -7.54 -20.80 -37.36
CA ARG A 50 -7.60 -22.22 -37.76
C ARG A 50 -8.32 -23.02 -36.69
N ARG A 51 -9.36 -23.77 -37.07
CA ARG A 51 -10.20 -24.56 -36.15
C ARG A 51 -10.72 -23.73 -34.97
N ALA A 52 -11.22 -22.52 -35.28
CA ALA A 52 -11.66 -21.49 -34.33
C ALA A 52 -10.60 -20.99 -33.33
N THR A 53 -9.33 -21.34 -33.52
CA THR A 53 -8.24 -20.85 -32.69
C THR A 53 -7.44 -19.82 -33.47
N PHE A 54 -7.11 -18.70 -32.84
CA PHE A 54 -6.24 -17.72 -33.47
C PHE A 54 -4.81 -18.29 -33.60
N THR A 55 -4.13 -17.98 -34.70
CA THR A 55 -2.87 -18.61 -35.10
C THR A 55 -1.67 -17.68 -34.88
N PRO A 56 -0.45 -18.24 -34.68
CA PRO A 56 0.76 -17.44 -34.63
C PRO A 56 0.92 -16.50 -35.82
N GLY A 57 1.42 -15.30 -35.56
CA GLY A 57 1.48 -14.20 -36.55
C GLY A 57 0.25 -13.29 -36.51
N SER A 58 -0.83 -13.69 -35.84
CA SER A 58 -1.97 -12.79 -35.64
C SER A 58 -1.60 -11.61 -34.74
N ARG A 59 -2.09 -10.42 -35.08
CA ARG A 59 -1.80 -9.16 -34.42
C ARG A 59 -3.05 -8.25 -34.40
N LEU A 60 -3.16 -7.43 -33.36
CA LEU A 60 -4.12 -6.35 -33.25
C LEU A 60 -3.43 -5.15 -32.62
N ASP A 61 -3.55 -3.97 -33.23
CA ASP A 61 -3.15 -2.69 -32.65
C ASP A 61 -4.39 -1.80 -32.53
N LEU A 62 -4.55 -1.17 -31.37
CA LEU A 62 -5.60 -0.21 -31.07
C LEU A 62 -4.97 1.10 -30.57
N ASP A 63 -5.39 2.21 -31.18
CA ASP A 63 -4.91 3.54 -30.85
C ASP A 63 -6.10 4.49 -30.62
N GLY A 64 -6.06 5.21 -29.48
CA GLY A 64 -7.13 6.13 -29.06
C GLY A 64 -8.44 5.47 -28.61
N ALA A 65 -8.54 4.14 -28.63
CA ALA A 65 -9.77 3.42 -28.29
C ALA A 65 -9.97 3.19 -26.79
N VAL A 66 -8.90 3.24 -25.99
CA VAL A 66 -8.97 3.05 -24.52
C VAL A 66 -9.04 4.43 -23.86
N ARG A 67 -10.11 4.68 -23.08
CA ARG A 67 -10.39 5.97 -22.42
C ARG A 67 -10.02 5.97 -20.94
N ALA A 68 -10.26 4.85 -20.27
CA ALA A 68 -9.90 4.67 -18.88
C ALA A 68 -9.61 3.20 -18.59
N LEU A 69 -8.80 2.97 -17.57
CA LEU A 69 -8.59 1.68 -16.95
C LEU A 69 -9.10 1.73 -15.52
N ARG A 70 -9.91 0.77 -15.14
CA ARG A 70 -10.35 0.57 -13.77
C ARG A 70 -9.72 -0.69 -13.24
N PHE A 71 -9.01 -0.58 -12.12
CA PHE A 71 -8.39 -1.71 -11.45
C PHE A 71 -8.26 -1.43 -9.95
N LEU A 72 -8.59 -2.42 -9.11
CA LEU A 72 -8.46 -2.31 -7.65
C LEU A 72 -9.18 -1.09 -7.03
N GLY A 73 -10.30 -0.67 -7.62
CA GLY A 73 -11.06 0.51 -7.17
C GLY A 73 -10.47 1.86 -7.55
N PHE A 74 -9.43 1.88 -8.39
CA PHE A 74 -8.84 3.07 -8.99
C PHE A 74 -9.22 3.17 -10.46
N GLU A 75 -9.28 4.40 -10.97
CA GLU A 75 -9.50 4.74 -12.36
C GLU A 75 -8.30 5.56 -12.88
N ALA A 76 -7.70 5.08 -13.97
CA ALA A 76 -6.59 5.72 -14.65
C ALA A 76 -7.03 6.20 -16.04
N HIS A 77 -6.65 7.43 -16.39
CA HIS A 77 -6.86 8.02 -17.71
C HIS A 77 -5.53 8.43 -18.31
N GLY A 78 -5.38 8.35 -19.63
CA GLY A 78 -4.17 8.77 -20.32
C GLY A 78 -4.25 8.52 -21.82
N ARG A 79 -3.18 8.81 -22.53
CA ARG A 79 -3.06 8.43 -23.94
C ARG A 79 -2.69 6.95 -24.02
N ALA A 80 -3.66 6.13 -24.37
CA ALA A 80 -3.51 4.68 -24.37
C ALA A 80 -3.23 4.13 -25.77
N ALA A 81 -2.25 3.24 -25.85
CA ALA A 81 -1.96 2.42 -27.03
C ALA A 81 -1.94 0.94 -26.60
N LEU A 82 -2.67 0.11 -27.33
CA LEU A 82 -2.76 -1.33 -27.06
C LEU A 82 -2.26 -2.13 -28.26
N SER A 83 -1.44 -3.13 -28.00
CA SER A 83 -1.00 -4.10 -28.99
C SER A 83 -1.20 -5.52 -28.45
N ALA A 84 -1.85 -6.38 -29.21
CA ALA A 84 -1.98 -7.80 -28.95
C ALA A 84 -1.29 -8.59 -30.05
N ARG A 85 -0.55 -9.64 -29.67
CA ARG A 85 0.25 -10.50 -30.56
C ARG A 85 0.10 -11.95 -30.17
N ILE A 86 0.00 -12.83 -31.16
CA ILE A 86 0.08 -14.27 -30.95
C ILE A 86 1.44 -14.77 -31.44
N GLU A 87 2.26 -15.19 -30.49
CA GLU A 87 3.63 -15.63 -30.73
C GLU A 87 3.79 -17.10 -30.34
N GLY A 88 4.91 -17.71 -30.73
CA GLY A 88 5.22 -19.11 -30.48
C GLY A 88 4.78 -20.05 -31.61
N ARG A 89 4.73 -21.36 -31.34
CA ARG A 89 4.44 -22.39 -32.36
C ARG A 89 3.12 -23.10 -32.08
N TRP A 90 2.38 -23.39 -33.14
CA TRP A 90 1.14 -24.17 -33.11
C TRP A 90 1.33 -25.52 -33.84
N PRO A 91 1.02 -26.70 -33.27
CA PRO A 91 0.80 -27.08 -31.87
C PRO A 91 1.67 -26.46 -30.79
N GLY A 92 1.20 -26.19 -29.56
CA GLY A 92 2.11 -26.23 -28.40
C GLY A 92 2.33 -24.91 -27.67
N THR A 93 3.39 -24.16 -28.02
CA THR A 93 3.88 -23.02 -27.22
C THR A 93 3.21 -21.70 -27.53
N ALA A 94 2.28 -21.66 -28.49
CA ALA A 94 1.68 -20.42 -28.92
C ALA A 94 0.83 -19.77 -27.80
N ARG A 95 1.02 -18.46 -27.59
CA ARG A 95 0.37 -17.67 -26.54
C ARG A 95 -0.01 -16.29 -27.05
N LEU A 96 -1.01 -15.70 -26.40
CA LEU A 96 -1.42 -14.32 -26.62
C LEU A 96 -0.67 -13.43 -25.61
N GLY A 97 0.14 -12.51 -26.13
CA GLY A 97 0.70 -11.38 -25.38
C GLY A 97 -0.08 -10.11 -25.70
N THR A 98 -0.50 -9.38 -24.69
CA THR A 98 -1.17 -8.09 -24.83
C THR A 98 -0.42 -7.05 -24.02
N THR A 99 -0.07 -5.95 -24.66
CA THR A 99 0.59 -4.80 -24.06
C THR A 99 -0.33 -3.61 -24.15
N LEU A 100 -0.56 -2.94 -23.03
CA LEU A 100 -1.29 -1.69 -22.95
C LEU A 100 -0.40 -0.65 -22.27
N ARG A 101 -0.09 0.41 -23.01
CA ARG A 101 0.75 1.51 -22.53
C ARG A 101 -0.08 2.77 -22.40
N LEU A 102 -0.01 3.42 -21.25
CA LEU A 102 -0.66 4.69 -20.97
C LEU A 102 0.42 5.77 -20.72
N ASP A 103 0.41 6.82 -21.52
CA ASP A 103 1.26 7.99 -21.33
C ASP A 103 0.50 9.17 -20.74
N GLY A 104 1.21 10.03 -20.01
CA GLY A 104 0.67 11.24 -19.38
C GLY A 104 -0.57 10.91 -18.56
N TRP A 105 -0.49 9.83 -17.79
CA TRP A 105 -1.63 9.25 -17.11
C TRP A 105 -1.90 9.96 -15.79
N GLN A 106 -3.17 9.97 -15.41
CA GLN A 106 -3.65 10.41 -14.11
C GLN A 106 -4.47 9.28 -13.50
N LEU A 107 -4.31 9.03 -12.20
CA LEU A 107 -4.97 7.97 -11.48
C LEU A 107 -5.63 8.54 -10.23
N GLY A 108 -6.90 8.19 -10.03
CA GLY A 108 -7.68 8.57 -8.86
C GLY A 108 -8.73 7.51 -8.56
N ARG A 109 -9.66 7.84 -7.67
CA ARG A 109 -10.89 7.04 -7.57
C ARG A 109 -11.87 7.49 -8.66
N PRO A 110 -12.79 6.61 -9.10
CA PRO A 110 -13.88 7.02 -9.97
C PRO A 110 -14.58 8.27 -9.43
N GLU A 111 -14.83 9.24 -10.30
CA GLU A 111 -15.50 10.52 -9.98
C GLU A 111 -14.78 11.42 -8.96
N ALA A 112 -13.57 11.07 -8.52
CA ALA A 112 -12.76 11.87 -7.60
C ALA A 112 -11.66 12.66 -8.34
N ARG A 113 -11.03 13.60 -7.62
CA ARG A 113 -9.83 14.27 -8.14
C ARG A 113 -8.70 13.26 -8.32
N PRO A 114 -7.90 13.35 -9.40
CA PRO A 114 -6.73 12.51 -9.55
C PRO A 114 -5.75 12.72 -8.41
N LEU A 115 -5.21 11.62 -7.91
CA LEU A 115 -4.25 11.59 -6.80
C LEU A 115 -2.83 11.45 -7.35
N LEU A 116 -2.65 10.57 -8.32
CA LEU A 116 -1.36 10.27 -8.92
C LEU A 116 -1.31 10.76 -10.36
N PHE A 117 -0.14 11.19 -10.79
CA PHE A 117 0.16 11.60 -12.15
C PHE A 117 1.46 10.95 -12.58
N GLY A 118 1.52 10.40 -13.78
CA GLY A 118 2.72 9.73 -14.23
C GLY A 118 2.82 9.59 -15.73
N ASP A 119 3.84 8.85 -16.14
CA ASP A 119 4.08 8.53 -17.53
C ASP A 119 4.60 7.09 -17.66
N GLY A 120 4.32 6.48 -18.81
CA GLY A 120 4.78 5.13 -19.13
C GLY A 120 4.20 4.00 -18.26
N LEU A 121 2.93 4.10 -17.84
CA LEU A 121 2.25 2.95 -17.22
C LEU A 121 2.12 1.83 -18.25
N LEU A 122 2.60 0.64 -17.90
CA LEU A 122 2.66 -0.52 -18.79
C LEU A 122 1.94 -1.70 -18.15
N LEU A 123 0.94 -2.24 -18.85
CA LEU A 123 0.26 -3.47 -18.49
C LEU A 123 0.62 -4.53 -19.54
N GLU A 124 1.22 -5.63 -19.11
CA GLU A 124 1.53 -6.77 -19.95
C GLU A 124 0.73 -7.98 -19.49
N ALA A 125 -0.24 -8.41 -20.29
CA ALA A 125 -1.01 -9.61 -20.05
C ALA A 125 -0.55 -10.75 -20.95
N ARG A 126 -0.40 -11.95 -20.40
CA ARG A 126 -0.11 -13.18 -21.14
C ARG A 126 -1.17 -14.22 -20.83
N THR A 127 -1.73 -14.81 -21.89
CA THR A 127 -2.76 -15.83 -21.77
C THR A 127 -2.54 -16.98 -22.76
N GLY A 128 -3.28 -18.07 -22.59
CA GLY A 128 -3.40 -19.11 -23.60
C GLY A 128 -3.99 -18.59 -24.91
N LEU A 129 -4.04 -19.43 -25.94
CA LEU A 129 -4.62 -19.00 -27.22
C LEU A 129 -6.12 -18.70 -27.07
N PRO A 130 -6.58 -17.52 -27.52
CA PRO A 130 -8.00 -17.24 -27.60
C PRO A 130 -8.64 -18.14 -28.65
N ARG A 131 -9.91 -18.46 -28.44
CA ARG A 131 -10.76 -19.11 -29.42
C ARG A 131 -11.94 -18.20 -29.73
N VAL A 132 -12.46 -18.27 -30.95
CA VAL A 132 -13.63 -17.47 -31.36
C VAL A 132 -14.82 -17.71 -30.42
N ASP A 133 -14.96 -18.92 -29.88
CA ASP A 133 -16.05 -19.36 -29.03
C ASP A 133 -15.72 -19.39 -27.52
N ARG A 134 -14.45 -19.18 -27.13
CA ARG A 134 -14.02 -19.36 -25.74
C ARG A 134 -12.89 -18.40 -25.37
N ARG A 135 -13.00 -17.83 -24.16
CA ARG A 135 -11.96 -16.98 -23.57
C ARG A 135 -10.65 -17.74 -23.39
N PRO A 136 -9.50 -17.06 -23.48
CA PRO A 136 -8.21 -17.69 -23.24
C PRO A 136 -8.06 -18.16 -21.79
N GLU A 137 -7.49 -19.35 -21.60
CA GLU A 137 -7.20 -19.94 -20.30
C GLU A 137 -5.83 -19.51 -19.77
N GLY A 138 -5.70 -19.39 -18.45
CA GLY A 138 -4.48 -18.94 -17.80
C GLY A 138 -4.23 -17.46 -18.08
N ALA A 139 -3.87 -16.73 -17.04
CA ALA A 139 -3.62 -15.30 -17.18
C ALA A 139 -2.49 -14.91 -16.23
N GLU A 140 -1.45 -14.28 -16.80
CA GLU A 140 -0.38 -13.57 -16.09
C GLU A 140 -0.46 -12.08 -16.45
N LEU A 141 -0.45 -11.18 -15.47
CA LEU A 141 -0.53 -9.73 -15.65
C LEU A 141 0.62 -9.09 -14.91
N GLU A 142 1.47 -8.38 -15.63
CA GLU A 142 2.49 -7.51 -15.08
C GLU A 142 2.03 -6.06 -15.23
N VAL A 143 2.11 -5.30 -14.14
CA VAL A 143 1.81 -3.87 -14.10
C VAL A 143 3.09 -3.16 -13.68
N ASP A 144 3.69 -2.39 -14.59
CA ASP A 144 4.78 -1.48 -14.30
C ASP A 144 4.23 -0.06 -14.25
N LEU A 145 4.29 0.56 -13.08
CA LEU A 145 3.72 1.88 -12.84
C LEU A 145 4.49 2.99 -13.55
N GLY A 146 5.70 2.71 -14.04
CA GLY A 146 6.60 3.72 -14.58
C GLY A 146 6.99 4.74 -13.53
N SER A 147 7.07 6.01 -13.94
CA SER A 147 7.34 7.11 -13.01
C SER A 147 6.05 7.83 -12.65
N ALA A 148 5.71 7.85 -11.36
CA ALA A 148 4.54 8.53 -10.85
C ALA A 148 4.89 9.56 -9.79
N ARG A 149 4.04 10.57 -9.68
CA ARG A 149 4.11 11.67 -8.74
C ARG A 149 2.78 11.82 -8.04
N LEU A 150 2.88 12.12 -6.77
CA LEU A 150 1.79 12.34 -5.85
C LEU A 150 2.01 13.76 -5.29
N PRO A 151 1.43 14.78 -5.92
CA PRO A 151 1.77 16.17 -5.65
C PRO A 151 1.28 16.65 -4.28
N ASP A 152 0.32 15.95 -3.69
CA ASP A 152 -0.30 16.29 -2.43
C ASP A 152 -0.54 15.03 -1.60
N LEU A 153 0.13 14.91 -0.45
CA LEU A 153 -0.02 13.79 0.48
C LEU A 153 -1.22 13.91 1.42
N THR A 154 -1.97 15.02 1.41
CA THR A 154 -3.10 15.22 2.33
C THR A 154 -4.20 14.19 2.19
N PHE A 155 -4.35 13.51 1.04
CA PHE A 155 -5.31 12.40 0.92
C PHE A 155 -5.01 11.22 1.87
N LEU A 156 -3.75 11.06 2.33
CA LEU A 156 -3.39 10.05 3.33
C LEU A 156 -4.03 10.32 4.70
N ASP A 157 -4.46 11.57 4.95
CA ASP A 157 -5.20 11.96 6.15
C ASP A 157 -6.50 11.16 6.29
N GLU A 158 -7.15 10.82 5.16
CA GLU A 158 -8.37 10.00 5.15
C GLU A 158 -8.09 8.52 5.46
N MET A 159 -6.85 8.08 5.29
CA MET A 159 -6.45 6.72 5.63
C MET A 159 -6.19 6.60 7.13
N ILE A 160 -5.53 7.58 7.75
CA ILE A 160 -5.11 7.50 9.15
C ILE A 160 -6.33 7.64 10.10
N PRO A 161 -6.44 6.84 11.18
CA PRO A 161 -7.53 7.00 12.13
C PRO A 161 -7.44 8.34 12.83
N ALA A 162 -8.57 9.04 12.91
CA ALA A 162 -8.69 10.23 13.76
C ALA A 162 -8.26 9.96 15.22
N THR A 163 -8.41 8.71 15.72
CA THR A 163 -7.99 8.31 17.06
C THR A 163 -6.47 8.33 17.28
N ALA A 164 -5.66 8.36 16.22
CA ALA A 164 -4.21 8.49 16.33
C ALA A 164 -3.76 9.90 16.72
N GLY A 165 -4.64 10.92 16.62
CA GLY A 165 -4.30 12.31 16.95
C GLY A 165 -3.29 12.94 15.99
N LEU A 166 -3.11 12.33 14.81
CA LEU A 166 -2.15 12.72 13.79
C LEU A 166 -2.89 13.04 12.50
N ARG A 167 -2.49 14.14 11.85
CA ARG A 167 -3.05 14.60 10.58
C ARG A 167 -1.94 14.80 9.56
N VAL A 168 -2.16 14.37 8.33
CA VAL A 168 -1.24 14.67 7.21
C VAL A 168 -1.69 15.98 6.59
N VAL A 169 -0.83 17.00 6.66
CA VAL A 169 -1.19 18.37 6.26
C VAL A 169 -0.42 18.86 5.03
N GLY A 170 0.54 18.07 4.52
CA GLY A 170 1.25 18.40 3.29
C GLY A 170 2.39 17.44 2.96
N GLY A 171 3.11 17.80 1.91
CA GLY A 171 4.22 17.03 1.33
C GLY A 171 3.86 16.48 -0.03
N SER A 172 4.88 15.96 -0.72
CA SER A 172 4.74 15.38 -2.06
C SER A 172 5.56 14.09 -2.14
N ALA A 173 5.23 13.21 -3.08
CA ALA A 173 5.99 11.99 -3.29
C ALA A 173 6.20 11.63 -4.76
N ARG A 174 7.27 10.88 -5.01
CA ARG A 174 7.47 10.10 -6.23
C ARG A 174 7.32 8.64 -5.88
N LEU A 175 6.72 7.88 -6.79
CA LEU A 175 6.48 6.47 -6.61
C LEU A 175 6.69 5.73 -7.93
N GLY A 176 7.10 4.48 -7.82
CA GLY A 176 7.27 3.57 -8.94
C GLY A 176 7.24 2.14 -8.43
N GLY A 177 7.20 1.19 -9.34
CA GLY A 177 7.23 -0.20 -8.97
C GLY A 177 6.49 -1.10 -9.94
N ARG A 178 6.48 -2.37 -9.60
CA ARG A 178 6.00 -3.45 -10.45
C ARG A 178 5.20 -4.44 -9.64
N LEU A 179 4.04 -4.81 -10.17
CA LEU A 179 3.16 -5.83 -9.62
C LEU A 179 3.00 -6.95 -10.64
N ARG A 180 2.98 -8.18 -10.19
CA ARG A 180 2.72 -9.37 -10.99
C ARG A 180 1.52 -10.10 -10.39
N PHE A 181 0.59 -10.52 -11.24
CA PHE A 181 -0.60 -11.26 -10.88
C PHE A 181 -0.73 -12.51 -11.74
N GLY A 182 -1.22 -13.58 -11.15
CA GLY A 182 -1.48 -14.86 -11.81
C GLY A 182 -2.84 -15.41 -11.40
N VAL A 183 -3.47 -16.15 -12.30
CA VAL A 183 -4.69 -16.91 -12.01
C VAL A 183 -4.33 -18.39 -11.84
N LYS A 184 -4.47 -18.91 -10.63
CA LYS A 184 -4.22 -20.33 -10.32
C LYS A 184 -5.31 -21.20 -10.94
N ARG A 185 -4.91 -22.41 -11.36
CA ARG A 185 -5.85 -23.46 -11.79
C ARG A 185 -6.37 -24.21 -10.57
N GLY A 186 -7.67 -24.12 -10.29
CA GLY A 186 -8.33 -24.81 -9.17
C GLY A 186 -9.86 -24.75 -9.24
N GLU A 187 -10.53 -25.26 -8.21
CA GLU A 187 -11.98 -25.11 -8.03
C GLU A 187 -12.32 -23.68 -7.56
N GLY A 188 -12.37 -22.76 -8.51
CA GLY A 188 -12.66 -21.35 -8.28
C GLY A 188 -11.53 -20.42 -8.75
N PRO A 189 -11.78 -19.11 -8.83
CA PRO A 189 -10.77 -18.14 -9.21
C PRO A 189 -9.85 -17.87 -8.00
N GLU A 190 -8.74 -18.62 -7.90
CA GLU A 190 -7.65 -18.29 -6.99
C GLU A 190 -6.65 -17.36 -7.68
N PHE A 191 -6.29 -16.27 -7.02
CA PHE A 191 -5.30 -15.32 -7.50
C PHE A 191 -4.01 -15.45 -6.71
N GLU A 192 -2.90 -15.30 -7.40
CA GLU A 192 -1.61 -15.06 -6.78
C GLU A 192 -1.04 -13.75 -7.29
N GLY A 193 -0.15 -13.17 -6.53
CA GLY A 193 0.56 -12.00 -6.97
C GLY A 193 1.62 -11.56 -5.98
N ASP A 194 2.62 -10.89 -6.52
CA ASP A 194 3.73 -10.32 -5.79
C ASP A 194 4.15 -9.00 -6.45
N GLY A 195 4.84 -8.15 -5.71
CA GLY A 195 5.37 -6.94 -6.29
C GLY A 195 6.14 -6.07 -5.33
N THR A 196 6.72 -5.02 -5.89
CA THR A 196 7.47 -4.02 -5.13
C THR A 196 7.01 -2.63 -5.51
N LEU A 197 6.81 -1.77 -4.53
CA LEU A 197 6.61 -0.34 -4.73
C LEU A 197 7.68 0.43 -3.96
N ASN A 198 8.32 1.39 -4.62
CA ASN A 198 9.25 2.31 -4.00
C ASN A 198 8.60 3.68 -3.95
N LEU A 199 8.62 4.31 -2.80
CA LEU A 199 8.10 5.65 -2.57
C LEU A 199 9.18 6.52 -1.96
N ARG A 200 9.31 7.74 -2.47
CA ARG A 200 10.12 8.79 -1.88
C ARG A 200 9.26 10.04 -1.74
N ALA A 201 9.00 10.42 -0.51
CA ALA A 201 8.28 11.62 -0.15
C ALA A 201 9.24 12.68 0.40
N ASP A 202 9.06 13.89 -0.09
CA ASP A 202 9.84 15.07 0.27
C ASP A 202 8.88 16.04 1.02
N ASP A 203 9.38 16.71 2.07
CA ASP A 203 8.64 17.71 2.86
C ASP A 203 7.31 17.19 3.46
N VAL A 204 7.28 15.92 3.91
CA VAL A 204 6.10 15.35 4.58
C VAL A 204 5.79 16.18 5.81
N ALA A 205 4.61 16.78 5.87
CA ALA A 205 4.18 17.62 6.98
C ALA A 205 3.04 16.95 7.74
N LEU A 206 3.26 16.71 9.03
CA LEU A 206 2.28 16.14 9.95
C LEU A 206 1.94 17.16 11.04
N ARG A 207 0.70 17.12 11.50
CA ARG A 207 0.26 17.83 12.69
C ARG A 207 -0.15 16.82 13.75
N VAL A 208 0.46 16.93 14.92
CA VAL A 208 0.20 16.06 16.07
C VAL A 208 -0.19 16.95 17.24
N GLY A 209 -1.47 16.96 17.60
CA GLY A 209 -2.00 18.04 18.45
C GLY A 209 -1.82 19.39 17.75
N GLU A 210 -1.11 20.31 18.42
CA GLU A 210 -0.73 21.63 17.90
C GLU A 210 0.69 21.65 17.32
N ASP A 211 1.47 20.59 17.53
CA ASP A 211 2.86 20.53 17.08
C ASP A 211 2.97 20.23 15.59
N ARG A 212 3.99 20.82 14.97
CA ARG A 212 4.31 20.63 13.55
C ARG A 212 5.53 19.74 13.39
N TRP A 213 5.36 18.70 12.60
CA TRP A 213 6.38 17.71 12.29
C TRP A 213 6.67 17.73 10.79
N THR A 214 7.93 17.82 10.40
CA THR A 214 8.32 17.80 8.98
C THR A 214 9.52 16.88 8.74
N GLY A 215 9.55 16.15 7.63
CA GLY A 215 10.72 15.36 7.24
C GLY A 215 10.54 14.63 5.91
N ASP A 216 11.55 13.84 5.54
CA ASP A 216 11.58 13.09 4.29
C ASP A 216 11.38 11.59 4.55
N LEU A 217 10.48 10.95 3.78
CA LEU A 217 10.15 9.54 3.95
C LEU A 217 10.54 8.75 2.70
N THR A 218 11.30 7.68 2.87
CA THR A 218 11.48 6.64 1.84
C THR A 218 10.79 5.36 2.29
N ALA A 219 10.08 4.68 1.40
CA ALA A 219 9.45 3.41 1.67
C ALA A 219 9.69 2.40 0.55
N ASP A 220 10.14 1.21 0.93
CA ASP A 220 10.28 0.05 0.06
C ASP A 220 9.23 -0.98 0.49
N LEU A 221 8.16 -1.09 -0.30
CA LEU A 221 7.01 -1.93 -0.01
C LEU A 221 7.12 -3.24 -0.78
N HIS A 222 7.01 -4.36 -0.06
CA HIS A 222 6.88 -5.69 -0.64
C HIS A 222 5.43 -6.12 -0.52
N LEU A 223 4.78 -6.38 -1.65
CA LEU A 223 3.38 -6.79 -1.70
C LEU A 223 3.30 -8.26 -2.09
N SER A 224 2.48 -9.02 -1.38
CA SER A 224 2.18 -10.42 -1.69
C SER A 224 0.77 -10.79 -1.25
N ASP A 225 0.34 -12.02 -1.56
CA ASP A 225 -0.93 -12.61 -1.13
C ASP A 225 -2.14 -11.67 -1.34
N PRO A 226 -2.39 -11.23 -2.59
CA PRO A 226 -3.48 -10.33 -2.90
C PRO A 226 -4.84 -11.00 -2.62
N ALA A 227 -5.75 -10.24 -2.03
CA ALA A 227 -7.18 -10.52 -2.10
C ALA A 227 -7.88 -9.33 -2.76
N PHE A 228 -8.94 -9.59 -3.53
CA PHE A 228 -9.61 -8.57 -4.33
C PHE A 228 -10.96 -8.11 -3.75
N GLU A 229 -11.53 -8.87 -2.82
CA GLU A 229 -12.82 -8.59 -2.18
C GLU A 229 -12.74 -8.87 -0.67
N PRO A 230 -12.32 -7.90 0.16
CA PRO A 230 -11.82 -6.57 -0.20
C PRO A 230 -10.36 -6.58 -0.70
N VAL A 231 -9.98 -5.50 -1.41
CA VAL A 231 -8.59 -5.31 -1.90
C VAL A 231 -7.62 -5.23 -0.73
N SER A 232 -6.70 -6.18 -0.65
CA SER A 232 -5.73 -6.28 0.44
C SER A 232 -4.47 -7.03 0.03
N PHE A 233 -3.35 -6.70 0.68
CA PHE A 233 -2.03 -7.27 0.42
C PHE A 233 -1.30 -7.54 1.73
N ALA A 234 -0.53 -8.63 1.78
CA ALA A 234 0.53 -8.76 2.76
C ALA A 234 1.66 -7.77 2.45
N LEU A 235 2.31 -7.26 3.51
CA LEU A 235 3.38 -6.25 3.46
C LEU A 235 4.70 -6.76 4.06
N ASP A 236 4.84 -8.07 4.15
CA ASP A 236 5.94 -8.73 4.82
C ASP A 236 7.29 -8.34 4.20
N GLY A 237 8.23 -7.91 5.03
CA GLY A 237 9.55 -7.44 4.61
C GLY A 237 9.60 -5.97 4.17
N SER A 238 8.49 -5.23 4.20
CA SER A 238 8.48 -3.81 3.86
C SER A 238 9.31 -2.96 4.83
N ARG A 239 9.93 -1.89 4.33
CA ARG A 239 10.80 -0.98 5.09
C ARG A 239 10.43 0.48 4.85
N PHE A 240 10.54 1.29 5.89
CA PHE A 240 10.28 2.72 5.88
C PHE A 240 11.46 3.43 6.55
N VAL A 241 11.90 4.54 5.99
CA VAL A 241 12.99 5.35 6.54
C VAL A 241 12.53 6.80 6.54
N LEU A 242 12.45 7.38 7.72
CA LEU A 242 12.21 8.80 7.95
C LEU A 242 13.56 9.47 8.24
N ASN A 243 13.90 10.52 7.51
CA ASN A 243 15.10 11.33 7.72
C ASN A 243 14.72 12.79 7.89
N ASP A 244 15.68 13.58 8.38
CA ASP A 244 15.58 15.03 8.48
C ASP A 244 14.33 15.48 9.27
N LEU A 245 13.94 14.70 10.29
CA LEU A 245 12.76 15.01 11.09
C LEU A 245 13.00 16.27 11.91
N VAL A 246 12.15 17.26 11.72
CA VAL A 246 12.09 18.48 12.51
C VAL A 246 10.75 18.50 13.24
N VAL A 247 10.78 18.80 14.54
CA VAL A 247 9.59 18.99 15.36
C VAL A 247 9.62 20.39 15.96
N ILE A 248 8.58 21.17 15.65
CA ILE A 248 8.33 22.48 16.21
C ILE A 248 7.23 22.32 17.25
N ASP A 249 7.61 22.52 18.51
CA ASP A 249 6.73 22.44 19.67
C ASP A 249 6.04 23.80 19.86
N HIS A 250 4.71 23.79 19.81
CA HIS A 250 3.91 25.01 19.93
C HIS A 250 4.01 25.62 21.35
N ASP A 251 3.97 24.79 22.38
CA ASP A 251 3.95 25.22 23.79
C ASP A 251 5.34 25.65 24.29
N ALA A 252 6.41 25.20 23.64
CA ALA A 252 7.78 25.65 23.89
C ALA A 252 8.12 27.00 23.22
N GLY A 253 7.13 27.71 22.69
CA GLY A 253 7.31 28.98 21.98
C GLY A 253 7.87 28.80 20.57
N GLU A 254 7.33 27.82 19.84
CA GLU A 254 7.73 27.46 18.46
C GLU A 254 9.21 27.09 18.32
N LYS A 255 9.77 26.45 19.36
CA LYS A 255 11.16 25.98 19.33
C LYS A 255 11.29 24.63 18.68
N GLU A 256 12.40 24.46 17.96
CA GLU A 256 12.83 23.17 17.46
C GLU A 256 13.24 22.25 18.62
N THR A 257 12.52 21.13 18.80
CA THR A 257 12.78 20.13 19.85
C THR A 257 13.44 18.86 19.30
N VAL A 258 13.23 18.60 18.02
CA VAL A 258 13.91 17.56 17.23
C VAL A 258 14.48 18.26 16.00
N GLY A 259 15.75 17.99 15.71
CA GLY A 259 16.44 18.59 14.58
C GLY A 259 16.73 17.61 13.46
N ARG A 260 17.17 18.16 12.33
CA ARG A 260 17.42 17.44 11.06
C ARG A 260 18.41 16.28 11.16
N ASP A 261 19.17 16.18 12.26
CA ASP A 261 20.05 15.04 12.52
C ASP A 261 19.28 13.75 12.88
N TRP A 262 17.98 13.83 13.11
CA TRP A 262 17.17 12.69 13.50
C TRP A 262 16.73 11.83 12.31
N TRP A 263 16.84 10.51 12.51
CA TRP A 263 16.35 9.50 11.59
C TRP A 263 15.62 8.38 12.34
N GLY A 264 14.74 7.69 11.63
CA GLY A 264 14.01 6.53 12.09
C GLY A 264 13.83 5.52 10.97
N GLU A 265 14.12 4.26 11.25
CA GLU A 265 13.91 3.14 10.34
C GLU A 265 12.85 2.23 10.93
N LEU A 266 11.82 1.90 10.18
CA LEU A 266 10.80 0.92 10.53
C LEU A 266 10.82 -0.22 9.52
N SER A 267 10.63 -1.44 9.99
CA SER A 267 10.43 -2.63 9.17
C SER A 267 9.16 -3.34 9.61
N LEU A 268 8.50 -3.99 8.66
CA LEU A 268 7.32 -4.83 8.87
C LEU A 268 7.68 -6.30 8.59
N PRO A 269 8.22 -7.05 9.57
CA PRO A 269 8.49 -8.48 9.38
C PRO A 269 7.25 -9.29 8.97
N ALA A 270 6.07 -8.86 9.45
CA ALA A 270 4.79 -9.41 9.06
C ALA A 270 3.74 -8.30 9.07
N GLY A 271 2.95 -8.15 8.02
CA GLY A 271 1.94 -7.10 7.95
C GLY A 271 0.88 -7.37 6.89
N ARG A 272 -0.31 -6.82 7.07
CA ARG A 272 -1.36 -6.79 6.07
C ARG A 272 -2.00 -5.42 6.04
N ILE A 273 -2.25 -4.92 4.84
CA ILE A 273 -3.03 -3.72 4.59
C ILE A 273 -4.29 -4.07 3.80
N ASP A 274 -5.42 -3.53 4.24
CA ASP A 274 -6.70 -3.58 3.57
C ASP A 274 -7.03 -2.17 3.08
N PHE A 275 -7.18 -2.00 1.77
CA PHE A 275 -7.43 -0.72 1.10
C PHE A 275 -8.92 -0.31 1.15
N SER A 276 -9.66 -0.78 2.16
CA SER A 276 -11.02 -0.32 2.45
C SER A 276 -11.05 1.19 2.71
N GLN A 277 -12.24 1.78 2.73
CA GLN A 277 -12.40 3.16 3.20
C GLN A 277 -13.19 3.17 4.51
N PRO A 278 -12.56 3.55 5.64
CA PRO A 278 -11.13 3.84 5.81
C PRO A 278 -10.25 2.60 5.72
N ALA A 279 -8.95 2.79 5.46
CA ALA A 279 -8.00 1.69 5.36
C ALA A 279 -7.79 1.04 6.74
N ALA A 280 -7.42 -0.24 6.72
CA ALA A 280 -7.01 -0.97 7.90
C ALA A 280 -5.64 -1.59 7.67
N ALA A 281 -4.84 -1.67 8.71
CA ALA A 281 -3.55 -2.36 8.66
C ALA A 281 -3.28 -3.06 10.00
N ARG A 282 -2.67 -4.22 9.94
CA ARG A 282 -2.24 -4.97 11.13
C ARG A 282 -0.92 -5.66 10.87
N GLY A 283 -0.13 -5.86 11.91
CA GLY A 283 1.12 -6.56 11.74
C GLY A 283 2.04 -6.46 12.94
N ARG A 284 3.24 -6.97 12.74
CA ARG A 284 4.38 -6.79 13.62
C ARG A 284 5.33 -5.79 12.99
N PHE A 285 5.87 -4.91 13.81
CA PHE A 285 6.88 -3.97 13.38
C PHE A 285 8.12 -4.07 14.26
N THR A 286 9.25 -3.67 13.67
CA THR A 286 10.47 -3.33 14.40
C THR A 286 10.92 -1.97 13.94
N ALA A 287 11.44 -1.14 14.83
CA ALA A 287 11.98 0.16 14.47
C ALA A 287 13.32 0.43 15.15
N ARG A 288 14.19 1.16 14.47
CA ARG A 288 15.41 1.75 15.01
C ARG A 288 15.31 3.26 14.91
N LEU A 289 15.59 3.96 16.00
CA LEU A 289 15.48 5.41 16.06
C LEU A 289 16.81 6.01 16.50
N ALA A 290 17.16 7.17 15.95
CA ALA A 290 18.37 7.90 16.32
C ALA A 290 18.42 8.15 17.83
N ASP A 291 17.33 8.67 18.39
CA ASP A 291 17.09 8.84 19.82
C ASP A 291 15.61 9.05 20.13
N SER A 292 15.29 9.24 21.41
CA SER A 292 13.94 9.35 21.94
C SER A 292 13.30 10.73 21.79
N ARG A 293 14.00 11.77 21.28
CA ARG A 293 13.47 13.15 21.26
C ARG A 293 12.04 13.22 20.66
N PRO A 294 11.72 12.56 19.53
CA PRO A 294 10.36 12.60 18.99
C PRO A 294 9.34 11.88 19.87
N LEU A 295 9.70 10.75 20.49
CA LEU A 295 8.77 10.03 21.39
C LEU A 295 8.41 10.88 22.61
N VAL A 296 9.32 11.74 23.06
CA VAL A 296 9.08 12.71 24.13
C VAL A 296 8.18 13.84 23.64
N ALA A 297 8.42 14.33 22.42
CA ALA A 297 7.61 15.39 21.83
C ALA A 297 6.14 14.98 21.64
N LEU A 298 5.86 13.69 21.38
CA LEU A 298 4.48 13.17 21.30
C LEU A 298 3.68 13.26 22.61
N TYR A 299 4.34 13.58 23.73
CA TYR A 299 3.75 13.48 25.04
C TYR A 299 3.97 14.75 25.85
N GLU A 300 2.87 15.37 26.29
CA GLU A 300 2.82 16.35 27.39
C GLU A 300 3.30 15.78 28.75
N MET A 301 3.83 14.55 28.75
CA MET A 301 4.23 13.74 29.90
C MET A 301 5.40 14.34 30.70
N GLN A 302 5.93 15.50 30.32
CA GLN A 302 6.92 16.18 31.13
C GLN A 302 6.36 16.71 32.46
N ARG A 303 5.04 16.96 32.54
CA ARG A 303 4.41 17.35 33.81
C ARG A 303 4.16 16.11 34.68
N ASP A 304 4.90 16.05 35.79
CA ASP A 304 4.80 15.10 36.92
C ASP A 304 5.59 13.78 36.82
N LEU A 305 6.49 13.61 35.84
CA LEU A 305 7.39 12.45 35.84
C LEU A 305 8.59 12.65 36.80
N PRO A 306 9.00 11.61 37.55
CA PRO A 306 10.22 11.67 38.33
C PRO A 306 11.44 12.00 37.45
N ALA A 307 12.37 12.79 37.99
CA ALA A 307 13.57 13.24 37.26
C ALA A 307 14.45 12.11 36.71
N TRP A 308 14.33 10.90 37.23
CA TRP A 308 15.05 9.74 36.69
C TRP A 308 14.38 9.17 35.44
N VAL A 309 13.05 9.31 35.30
CA VAL A 309 12.30 8.89 34.10
C VAL A 309 12.63 9.85 32.94
N THR A 310 12.71 11.16 33.20
CA THR A 310 13.08 12.14 32.16
C THR A 310 14.48 11.93 31.59
N ARG A 311 15.42 11.38 32.38
CA ARG A 311 16.77 11.01 31.90
C ARG A 311 16.79 9.78 31.00
N LEU A 312 15.77 8.91 31.08
CA LEU A 312 15.61 7.75 30.19
C LEU A 312 15.02 8.13 28.83
N LEU A 313 14.45 9.33 28.76
CA LEU A 313 13.82 9.89 27.59
C LEU A 313 14.81 10.65 26.68
N THR A 314 16.12 10.61 26.95
CA THR A 314 17.17 11.22 26.12
C THR A 314 18.27 10.20 25.78
N VAL A 315 17.86 9.06 25.22
CA VAL A 315 18.76 7.93 24.93
C VAL A 315 18.91 7.79 23.42
N ARG A 316 20.15 7.59 22.96
CA ARG A 316 20.50 7.33 21.56
C ARG A 316 20.43 5.83 21.23
N GLY A 317 20.19 5.53 19.96
CA GLY A 317 20.23 4.16 19.43
C GLY A 317 19.13 3.30 20.02
N LEU A 318 17.89 3.68 19.75
CA LEU A 318 16.72 2.97 20.28
C LEU A 318 16.31 1.85 19.33
N SER A 319 15.83 0.76 19.90
CA SER A 319 15.16 -0.31 19.16
C SER A 319 13.80 -0.57 19.76
N LEU A 320 12.77 -0.51 18.94
CA LEU A 320 11.36 -0.71 19.29
C LEU A 320 10.84 -1.92 18.51
N GLY A 321 9.93 -2.68 19.11
CA GLY A 321 9.13 -3.65 18.37
C GLY A 321 7.80 -3.89 19.06
N GLY A 322 6.84 -4.45 18.33
CA GLY A 322 5.53 -4.80 18.86
C GLY A 322 4.56 -5.17 17.76
N ASP A 323 3.31 -5.38 18.15
CA ASP A 323 2.21 -5.70 17.24
C ASP A 323 1.23 -4.53 17.19
N PHE A 324 0.78 -4.16 15.99
CA PHE A 324 -0.18 -3.09 15.78
C PHE A 324 -1.44 -3.61 15.08
N ASP A 325 -2.58 -3.01 15.41
CA ASP A 325 -3.83 -3.16 14.68
C ASP A 325 -4.47 -1.78 14.56
N TRP A 326 -4.41 -1.24 13.36
CA TRP A 326 -5.05 0.00 12.94
C TRP A 326 -6.30 -0.36 12.13
N ARG A 327 -7.46 0.12 12.59
CA ARG A 327 -8.74 0.07 11.87
C ARG A 327 -9.48 1.41 11.94
N PRO A 328 -10.54 1.60 11.14
CA PRO A 328 -11.47 2.71 11.29
C PRO A 328 -11.89 2.96 12.74
N GLY A 329 -11.47 4.09 13.31
CA GLY A 329 -11.83 4.51 14.68
C GLY A 329 -11.19 3.69 15.82
N ARG A 330 -10.16 2.89 15.53
CA ARG A 330 -9.43 2.10 16.52
C ARG A 330 -7.94 2.00 16.16
N LEU A 331 -7.10 2.22 17.15
CA LEU A 331 -5.67 1.89 17.12
C LEU A 331 -5.34 1.01 18.32
N ARG A 332 -4.64 -0.10 18.07
CA ARG A 332 -4.05 -0.95 19.11
C ARG A 332 -2.56 -1.09 18.86
N LEU A 333 -1.81 -1.02 19.95
CA LEU A 333 -0.41 -1.38 20.03
C LEU A 333 -0.29 -2.36 21.20
N ASN A 334 0.14 -3.58 20.93
CA ASN A 334 0.35 -4.59 21.95
C ASN A 334 1.81 -5.03 21.97
N ASP A 335 2.27 -5.49 23.12
CA ASP A 335 3.60 -6.07 23.32
C ASP A 335 4.72 -5.14 22.83
N ALA A 336 4.51 -3.83 22.97
CA ALA A 336 5.51 -2.86 22.57
C ALA A 336 6.69 -2.92 23.53
N VAL A 337 7.89 -3.12 23.00
CA VAL A 337 9.14 -3.16 23.77
C VAL A 337 10.14 -2.21 23.14
N LEU A 338 10.53 -1.19 23.90
CA LEU A 338 11.63 -0.28 23.60
C LEU A 338 12.85 -0.69 24.42
N SER A 339 13.92 -1.08 23.75
CA SER A 339 15.19 -1.41 24.39
C SER A 339 16.05 -0.15 24.53
N LEU A 340 16.58 0.08 25.74
CA LEU A 340 17.50 1.17 26.08
C LEU A 340 18.84 0.58 26.52
N ALA A 341 19.91 1.38 26.51
CA ALA A 341 21.25 0.92 26.92
C ALA A 341 21.31 0.33 28.35
N ARG A 342 20.42 0.76 29.27
CA ARG A 342 20.39 0.29 30.67
C ARG A 342 18.99 -0.06 31.16
N GLY A 343 18.05 -0.28 30.26
CA GLY A 343 16.66 -0.46 30.64
C GLY A 343 15.75 -0.87 29.49
N GLU A 344 14.47 -0.95 29.78
CA GLU A 344 13.43 -1.26 28.80
C GLU A 344 12.18 -0.44 29.12
N VAL A 345 11.41 -0.13 28.08
CA VAL A 345 10.04 0.36 28.21
C VAL A 345 9.12 -0.68 27.58
N ARG A 346 8.11 -1.13 28.32
CA ARG A 346 7.06 -2.00 27.81
C ARG A 346 5.74 -1.25 27.76
N GLY A 347 4.92 -1.51 26.75
CA GLY A 347 3.68 -0.78 26.57
C GLY A 347 2.59 -1.55 25.84
N ASN A 348 1.36 -1.32 26.28
CA ASN A 348 0.14 -1.68 25.57
C ASN A 348 -0.73 -0.42 25.46
N LEU A 349 -1.33 -0.19 24.30
CA LEU A 349 -2.18 0.97 24.05
C LEU A 349 -3.40 0.57 23.23
N TYR A 350 -4.56 1.04 23.67
CA TYR A 350 -5.82 0.99 22.96
C TYR A 350 -6.39 2.41 22.87
N LEU A 351 -6.55 2.91 21.65
CA LEU A 351 -7.23 4.17 21.36
C LEU A 351 -8.47 3.86 20.52
N GLY A 352 -9.65 4.00 21.12
CA GLY A 352 -10.94 4.02 20.45
C GLY A 352 -11.54 5.43 20.43
N ARG A 353 -12.73 5.57 19.82
CA ARG A 353 -13.43 6.87 19.73
C ARG A 353 -13.70 7.53 21.08
N GLU A 354 -14.18 6.74 22.05
CA GLU A 354 -14.57 7.22 23.38
C GLU A 354 -13.70 6.64 24.50
N THR A 355 -12.88 5.64 24.17
CA THR A 355 -12.14 4.86 25.16
C THR A 355 -10.66 4.93 24.85
N ARG A 356 -9.89 5.43 25.82
CA ARG A 356 -8.43 5.40 25.79
C ARG A 356 -7.97 4.57 26.97
N ARG A 357 -7.22 3.50 26.70
CA ARG A 357 -6.67 2.62 27.71
C ARG A 357 -5.24 2.31 27.34
N GLY A 358 -4.35 2.26 28.32
CA GLY A 358 -2.97 1.94 28.06
C GLY A 358 -2.20 1.73 29.32
N ARG A 359 -1.13 0.96 29.22
CA ARG A 359 -0.23 0.68 30.33
C ARG A 359 1.18 0.77 29.79
N LEU A 360 2.04 1.42 30.54
CA LEU A 360 3.43 1.61 30.20
C LEU A 360 4.28 1.31 31.44
N LEU A 361 5.29 0.46 31.30
CA LEU A 361 6.26 0.16 32.34
C LEU A 361 7.63 0.60 31.86
N VAL A 362 8.26 1.52 32.58
CA VAL A 362 9.67 1.88 32.41
C VAL A 362 10.48 1.14 33.47
N SER A 363 11.51 0.41 33.05
CA SER A 363 12.43 -0.31 33.94
C SER A 363 13.88 0.10 33.70
N LEU A 364 14.61 0.39 34.79
CA LEU A 364 16.04 0.75 34.79
C LEU A 364 16.74 0.09 35.98
N GLY A 365 17.51 -0.96 35.74
CA GLY A 365 18.13 -1.73 36.82
C GLY A 365 17.10 -2.18 37.86
N SER A 366 17.23 -1.74 39.12
CA SER A 366 16.26 -2.02 40.19
C SER A 366 15.04 -1.09 40.20
N LEU A 367 15.10 0.06 39.52
CA LEU A 367 14.01 1.04 39.49
C LEU A 367 12.97 0.66 38.44
N ALA A 368 11.70 0.95 38.73
CA ALA A 368 10.61 0.81 37.79
C ALA A 368 9.50 1.82 38.08
N ALA A 369 8.84 2.30 37.02
CA ALA A 369 7.65 3.15 37.09
C ALA A 369 6.62 2.66 36.09
N GLY A 370 5.37 2.55 36.54
CA GLY A 370 4.22 2.27 35.72
C GLY A 370 3.39 3.53 35.48
N VAL A 371 2.83 3.65 34.28
CA VAL A 371 1.81 4.63 33.94
C VAL A 371 0.61 3.87 33.40
N GLU A 372 -0.56 4.16 33.93
CA GLU A 372 -1.83 3.63 33.48
C GLU A 372 -2.68 4.77 32.92
N LEU A 373 -3.24 4.57 31.73
CA LEU A 373 -4.23 5.43 31.11
C LEU A 373 -5.58 4.72 31.22
N THR A 374 -6.54 5.35 31.89
CA THR A 374 -7.93 4.90 32.03
C THR A 374 -8.87 5.97 31.44
N PRO A 375 -10.17 5.65 31.24
CA PRO A 375 -11.14 6.65 30.80
C PRO A 375 -11.24 7.87 31.73
N GLU A 376 -10.96 7.69 33.03
CA GLU A 376 -11.02 8.72 34.06
C GLU A 376 -9.73 9.54 34.18
N GLY A 377 -8.67 9.17 33.45
CA GLY A 377 -7.40 9.89 33.41
C GLY A 377 -6.18 8.99 33.59
N ARG A 378 -5.11 9.57 34.16
CA ARG A 378 -3.79 8.93 34.30
C ARG A 378 -3.55 8.50 35.75
N ARG A 379 -2.97 7.32 35.95
CA ARG A 379 -2.48 6.84 37.26
C ARG A 379 -1.01 6.46 37.19
N LEU A 380 -0.25 6.82 38.23
CA LEU A 380 1.16 6.49 38.36
C LEU A 380 1.36 5.37 39.37
N HIS A 381 2.15 4.37 38.98
CA HIS A 381 2.49 3.21 39.79
C HIS A 381 3.99 3.20 40.06
N LEU A 382 4.42 3.80 41.16
CA LEU A 382 5.85 3.90 41.52
C LEU A 382 6.30 2.80 42.50
N ARG A 383 5.36 2.25 43.27
CA ARG A 383 5.61 1.13 44.19
C ARG A 383 5.21 -0.16 43.52
N GLN A 384 6.09 -1.18 43.59
CA GLN A 384 5.85 -2.50 43.01
C GLN A 384 5.39 -2.47 41.54
N ALA A 385 5.87 -1.50 40.75
CA ALA A 385 5.45 -1.31 39.36
C ALA A 385 5.58 -2.58 38.50
N ARG A 386 6.59 -3.41 38.78
CA ARG A 386 6.78 -4.72 38.12
C ARG A 386 5.70 -5.73 38.47
N ALA A 387 5.26 -5.77 39.73
CA ALA A 387 4.18 -6.65 40.16
C ALA A 387 2.86 -6.21 39.53
N TRP A 388 2.57 -4.90 39.55
CA TRP A 388 1.42 -4.32 38.84
C TRP A 388 1.40 -4.74 37.37
N TRP A 389 2.52 -4.60 36.65
CA TRP A 389 2.62 -5.04 35.24
C TRP A 389 2.34 -6.54 35.07
N ALA A 390 2.85 -7.39 35.97
CA ALA A 390 2.68 -8.83 35.91
C ALA A 390 1.22 -9.29 36.12
N GLU A 391 0.41 -8.54 36.87
CA GLU A 391 -1.01 -8.85 37.11
C GLU A 391 -1.86 -8.85 35.81
N GLU A 392 -1.44 -8.13 34.77
CA GLU A 392 -2.15 -8.08 33.49
C GLU A 392 -1.98 -9.34 32.63
N ALA A 393 -0.81 -9.96 32.68
CA ALA A 393 -0.51 -11.16 31.89
C ALA A 393 -1.43 -12.35 32.27
N THR A 394 -2.20 -12.20 33.34
CA THR A 394 -3.18 -13.15 33.88
C THR A 394 -4.65 -12.83 33.57
N SER A 395 -4.98 -11.81 32.78
CA SER A 395 -6.38 -11.53 32.37
C SER A 395 -6.57 -11.56 30.84
N PRO A 396 -7.59 -12.27 30.33
CA PRO A 396 -7.76 -12.63 28.92
C PRO A 396 -8.16 -11.49 27.98
#